data_AF-A0A0N0V455-F1
#
_entry.id   AF-A0A0N0V455-F1
#
_cell.length_a   1.000
_cell.length_b   1.000
_cell.length_c   1.000
_cell.angle_alpha   90.00
_cell.angle_beta   90.00
_cell.angle_gamma   90.00
#
_symmetry.space_group_name_H-M   'P 1'
#
loop_
_entity.id
_entity.type
_entity.pdbx_description
1 polymer ?
#
loop_
_entity_poly.entity_id
_entity_poly.type
_entity_poly.pdbx_seq_one_letter_code
_entity_poly.pdbx_strand_id
1 'polypeptide(L)'
;MLLRVFAAATLIATPLIANQPERADLLMKLIRANGCQMTSVEADEILPQRGSPMDETRIVFLSWIPDGLVEMHEFEGIKLSDKGCQGA
;
A
#
# COMPACT_ATOMS: atom_id res chain seq x y z
N MET A 1 30.96 40.61 18.21
CA MET A 1 29.71 40.99 17.52
C MET A 1 30.06 41.01 16.02
N LEU A 2 29.63 40.11 15.14
CA LEU A 2 28.35 39.43 14.99
C LEU A 2 28.53 38.00 14.46
N LEU A 3 27.69 37.13 14.99
CA LEU A 3 27.48 35.72 14.67
C LEU A 3 26.87 35.58 13.27
N ARG A 4 27.46 34.77 12.38
CA ARG A 4 26.76 34.27 11.17
C ARG A 4 26.68 32.76 11.27
N VAL A 5 25.69 32.29 12.04
CA VAL A 5 25.25 30.88 12.00
C VAL A 5 24.63 30.67 10.63
N PHE A 6 25.31 29.91 9.76
CA PHE A 6 24.69 29.39 8.56
C PHE A 6 23.64 28.37 9.00
N ALA A 7 22.38 28.67 8.68
CA ALA A 7 21.23 27.84 8.97
C ALA A 7 21.44 26.43 8.40
N ALA A 8 21.49 25.44 9.27
CA ALA A 8 21.43 24.04 8.88
C ALA A 8 20.07 23.79 8.23
N ALA A 9 20.07 23.58 6.92
CA ALA A 9 18.90 23.09 6.19
C ALA A 9 18.66 21.64 6.62
N THR A 10 17.81 21.45 7.63
CA THR A 10 17.29 20.13 7.98
C THR A 10 16.35 19.69 6.88
N LEU A 11 16.84 18.89 5.95
CA LEU A 11 16.00 18.05 5.10
C LEU A 11 15.25 17.10 6.02
N ILE A 12 14.03 17.48 6.42
CA ILE A 12 13.11 16.56 7.06
C ILE A 12 12.63 15.64 5.93
N ALA A 13 13.37 14.56 5.69
CA ALA A 13 12.89 13.47 4.87
C ALA A 13 11.66 12.90 5.60
N THR A 14 10.47 13.23 5.10
CA THR A 14 9.23 12.64 5.59
C THR A 14 9.32 11.12 5.50
N PRO A 15 8.97 10.38 6.56
CA PRO A 15 9.10 8.93 6.55
C PRO A 15 8.02 8.35 5.63
N LEU A 16 8.43 7.87 4.46
CA LEU A 16 7.61 7.04 3.57
C LEU A 16 7.07 5.78 4.30
N ILE A 17 7.66 5.45 5.45
CA ILE A 17 7.40 4.25 6.26
C ILE A 17 6.26 4.46 7.28
N ALA A 18 5.95 5.69 7.70
CA ALA A 18 5.10 5.89 8.89
C ALA A 18 3.62 5.47 8.73
N ASN A 19 3.14 5.25 7.50
CA ASN A 19 1.71 4.97 7.23
C ASN A 19 1.43 3.59 6.63
N GLN A 20 2.39 2.66 6.66
CA GLN A 20 2.25 1.34 6.01
C GLN A 20 1.06 0.51 6.51
N PRO A 21 0.75 0.43 7.83
CA PRO A 21 -0.43 -0.31 8.31
C PRO A 21 -1.76 0.28 7.82
N GLU A 22 -1.90 1.61 7.89
CA GLU A 22 -3.12 2.30 7.43
C GLU A 22 -3.32 2.15 5.92
N ARG A 23 -2.23 2.19 5.14
CA ARG A 23 -2.26 1.94 3.70
C ARG A 23 -2.61 0.50 3.36
N ALA A 24 -2.09 -0.47 4.13
CA ALA A 24 -2.48 -1.86 3.99
C ALA A 24 -3.98 -2.06 4.25
N ASP A 25 -4.50 -1.49 5.32
CA ASP A 25 -5.93 -1.56 5.65
C ASP A 25 -6.80 -0.90 4.57
N LEU A 26 -6.38 0.24 4.03
CA LEU A 26 -7.08 0.92 2.94
C LEU A 26 -7.10 0.05 1.68
N LEU A 27 -5.96 -0.49 1.26
CA LEU A 27 -5.88 -1.37 0.10
C LEU A 27 -6.76 -2.61 0.28
N MET A 28 -6.71 -3.24 1.46
CA MET A 28 -7.56 -4.39 1.80
C MET A 28 -9.05 -4.06 1.66
N LYS A 29 -9.48 -2.91 2.18
CA LYS A 29 -10.87 -2.43 2.05
C LYS A 29 -11.27 -2.20 0.60
N LEU A 30 -10.39 -1.63 -0.22
CA LEU A 30 -10.64 -1.40 -1.64
C LEU A 30 -10.81 -2.71 -2.40
N ILE A 31 -9.93 -3.69 -2.18
CA ILE A 31 -10.01 -4.99 -2.85
C ILE A 31 -11.29 -5.73 -2.43
N ARG A 32 -11.67 -5.69 -1.15
CA ARG A 32 -12.94 -6.27 -0.68
C ARG A 32 -14.16 -5.60 -1.33
N ALA A 33 -14.15 -4.27 -1.43
CA ALA A 33 -15.21 -3.52 -2.10
C ALA A 33 -15.30 -3.86 -3.60
N ASN A 34 -14.21 -4.32 -4.21
CA ASN A 34 -14.14 -4.74 -5.61
C ASN A 34 -14.36 -6.26 -5.80
N GLY A 35 -15.11 -6.91 -4.91
CA GLY A 35 -15.40 -8.35 -5.03
C GLY A 35 -14.22 -9.25 -4.69
N CYS A 36 -13.34 -8.79 -3.79
CA CYS A 36 -12.17 -9.52 -3.29
C CYS A 36 -11.06 -9.76 -4.32
N GLN A 37 -11.08 -9.00 -5.41
CA GLN A 37 -10.03 -8.99 -6.42
C GLN A 37 -9.84 -7.58 -7.00
N MET A 38 -8.63 -7.27 -7.44
CA MET A 38 -8.31 -6.04 -8.15
C MET A 38 -7.27 -6.39 -9.21
N THR A 39 -7.64 -6.25 -10.48
CA THR A 39 -6.73 -6.45 -11.61
C THR A 39 -5.64 -5.38 -11.63
N SER A 40 -4.54 -5.66 -12.34
CA SER A 40 -3.49 -4.65 -12.56
C SER A 40 -4.03 -3.37 -13.23
N VAL A 41 -4.98 -3.51 -14.16
CA VAL A 41 -5.62 -2.38 -14.85
C VAL A 41 -6.44 -1.54 -13.87
N GLU A 42 -7.27 -2.17 -13.03
CA GLU A 42 -8.04 -1.45 -12.00
C GLU A 42 -7.11 -0.79 -10.97
N ALA A 43 -6.01 -1.44 -10.60
CA ALA A 43 -5.02 -0.89 -9.69
C ALA A 43 -4.39 0.40 -10.27
N ASP A 44 -4.01 0.38 -11.55
CA ASP A 44 -3.44 1.55 -12.26
C ASP A 44 -4.44 2.72 -12.33
N GLU A 45 -5.75 2.45 -12.39
CA GLU A 45 -6.78 3.47 -12.42
C GLU A 45 -7.13 4.01 -11.02
N ILE A 46 -7.28 3.13 -10.03
CA ILE A 46 -7.85 3.43 -8.71
C ILE A 46 -6.79 4.01 -7.75
N LEU A 47 -5.58 3.45 -7.72
CA LEU A 47 -4.61 3.73 -6.66
C LEU A 47 -3.95 5.11 -6.78
N PRO A 48 -3.61 5.64 -7.98
CA PRO A 48 -3.05 6.98 -8.10
C PRO A 48 -4.00 8.07 -7.61
N GLN A 49 -5.31 7.90 -7.84
CA GLN A 49 -6.35 8.83 -7.36
C GLN A 49 -6.46 8.87 -5.83
N ARG A 50 -5.94 7.83 -5.16
CA ARG A 50 -5.92 7.67 -3.70
C ARG A 50 -4.57 8.05 -3.08
N GLY A 51 -3.61 8.52 -3.88
CA GLY A 51 -2.26 8.87 -3.41
C GLY A 51 -1.42 7.66 -2.97
N SER A 52 -1.70 6.48 -3.52
CA SER A 52 -0.94 5.26 -3.27
C SER A 52 -0.16 4.85 -4.52
N PRO A 53 1.17 4.88 -4.50
CA PRO A 53 1.97 4.41 -5.63
C PRO A 53 2.00 2.86 -5.67
N MET A 54 2.23 2.30 -6.86
CA MET A 54 2.15 0.85 -7.13
C MET A 54 3.27 0.05 -6.44
N ASP A 55 4.40 0.67 -6.18
CA ASP A 55 5.53 0.08 -5.45
C ASP A 55 5.19 -0.16 -3.96
N GLU A 56 4.51 0.77 -3.31
CA GLU A 56 3.97 0.59 -1.95
C GLU A 56 2.94 -0.55 -1.91
N THR A 57 2.10 -0.65 -2.94
CA THR A 57 1.08 -1.70 -3.08
C THR A 57 1.73 -3.09 -3.13
N ARG A 58 2.87 -3.23 -3.82
CA ARG A 58 3.64 -4.47 -3.85
C ARG A 58 4.21 -4.84 -2.47
N ILE A 59 4.72 -3.88 -1.70
CA ILE A 59 5.24 -4.13 -0.35
C ILE A 59 4.12 -4.63 0.57
N VAL A 60 2.96 -3.98 0.53
CA VAL A 60 1.77 -4.39 1.28
C VAL A 60 1.33 -5.80 0.88
N PHE A 61 1.23 -6.09 -0.42
CA PHE A 61 0.86 -7.41 -0.91
C PHE A 61 1.78 -8.52 -0.38
N LEU A 62 3.09 -8.27 -0.36
CA LEU A 62 4.07 -9.24 0.16
C LEU A 62 3.88 -9.53 1.65
N SER A 63 3.38 -8.57 2.43
CA SER A 63 3.12 -8.76 3.86
C SER A 63 1.94 -9.70 4.13
N TRP A 64 1.03 -9.88 3.17
CA TRP A 64 -0.18 -10.70 3.30
C TRP A 64 0.01 -12.18 2.97
N ILE A 65 1.08 -12.50 2.24
CA ILE A 65 1.44 -13.87 1.86
C ILE A 65 1.64 -14.79 3.08
N PRO A 66 2.49 -14.45 4.08
CA PRO A 66 2.70 -15.32 5.25
C PRO A 66 1.42 -15.56 6.06
N ASP A 67 0.49 -14.62 6.03
CA ASP A 67 -0.80 -14.72 6.72
C ASP A 67 -1.87 -15.49 5.92
N GLY A 68 -1.56 -15.89 4.68
CA GLY A 68 -2.48 -16.61 3.80
C GLY A 68 -3.69 -15.78 3.37
N LEU A 69 -3.56 -14.46 3.29
CA LEU A 69 -4.66 -13.54 2.96
C LEU A 69 -4.85 -13.34 1.44
N VAL A 70 -3.93 -13.85 0.62
CA VAL A 70 -3.93 -13.70 -0.85
C VAL A 70 -3.80 -15.04 -1.55
N GLU A 71 -4.37 -15.15 -2.75
CA GLU A 71 -4.12 -16.24 -3.69
C GLU A 71 -2.89 -15.91 -4.54
N MET A 72 -2.03 -16.91 -4.79
CA MET A 72 -0.76 -16.74 -5.51
C MET A 72 -0.78 -17.27 -6.95
N HIS A 73 -1.93 -17.72 -7.46
CA HIS A 73 -2.03 -18.43 -8.73
C HIS A 73 -2.79 -17.62 -9.80
N GLU A 74 -2.19 -17.54 -10.99
CA GLU A 74 -2.83 -17.26 -12.29
C GLU A 74 -3.85 -16.10 -12.33
N PHE A 75 -3.54 -14.98 -11.68
CA PHE A 75 -4.33 -13.75 -11.76
C PHE A 75 -3.44 -12.54 -12.01
N GLU A 76 -3.77 -11.74 -13.03
CA GLU A 76 -3.09 -10.47 -13.30
C GLU A 76 -3.64 -9.37 -12.38
N GLY A 77 -3.18 -9.39 -11.13
CA GLY A 77 -3.55 -8.43 -10.11
C GLY A 77 -3.40 -9.00 -8.69
N ILE A 78 -4.24 -8.51 -7.78
CA ILE A 78 -4.33 -9.01 -6.40
C ILE A 78 -5.68 -9.69 -6.22
N LYS A 79 -5.66 -10.96 -5.78
CA LYS A 79 -6.85 -11.70 -5.37
C LYS A 79 -6.70 -12.13 -3.91
N LEU A 80 -7.71 -11.82 -3.09
CA LEU A 80 -7.73 -12.24 -1.69
C LEU A 80 -8.16 -13.71 -1.61
N SER A 81 -7.60 -14.43 -0.64
CA SER A 81 -8.15 -15.73 -0.24
C SER A 81 -9.50 -15.55 0.46
N ASP A 82 -10.25 -16.63 0.70
CA ASP A 82 -11.48 -16.57 1.51
C ASP A 82 -11.25 -15.89 2.87
N LYS A 83 -10.14 -16.21 3.54
CA LYS A 83 -9.72 -15.58 4.80
C LYS A 83 -9.52 -14.07 4.65
N GLY A 84 -8.82 -13.66 3.59
CA GLY A 84 -8.61 -12.24 3.29
C GLY A 84 -9.89 -11.50 2.95
N CYS A 85 -10.80 -12.16 2.22
CA CYS A 85 -12.04 -11.60 1.72
C CYS A 85 -13.10 -11.39 2.82
N GLN A 86 -13.24 -12.35 3.73
CA GLN A 86 -14.27 -12.33 4.77
C GLN A 86 -14.00 -11.33 5.91
N GLY A 87 -12.76 -10.86 6.05
CA GLY A 87 -12.33 -10.09 7.22
C GLY A 87 -11.85 -11.01 8.33
N ALA A 88 -10.65 -10.74 8.84
CA ALA A 88 -10.18 -11.30 10.11
C ALA A 88 -10.81 -10.51 11.28
#